data_AF-A0A151RFY2-F1
#
_entry.id   AF-A0A151RFY2-F1
#
_cell.length_a   1.000
_cell.length_b   1.000
_cell.length_c   1.000
_cell.angle_alpha   90.00
_cell.angle_beta   90.00
_cell.angle_gamma   90.00
#
_symmetry.space_group_name_H-M   'P 1'
#
loop_
_entity.id
_entity.type
_entity.pdbx_description
1 polymer ?
#
loop_
_entity_poly.entity_id
_entity_poly.type
_entity_poly.pdbx_seq_one_letter_code
_entity_poly.pdbx_strand_id
1 'polypeptide(L)'
;MYVQVSTRPDITFVVEVLGRYLSNPGMQHWKVVKRAMYYLKRTKGYMLTYHKFDSLEIIRYSDSDFAGCQDSKHSTSGYIFMLARGTIS
;
A
#
# COMPACT_ATOMS: atom_id res chain seq x y z
N MET A 1 1.16 -9.17 2.06
CA MET A 1 -0.11 -8.91 1.34
C MET A 1 -1.30 -8.65 2.28
N TYR A 2 -1.50 -9.37 3.39
CA TYR A 2 -2.70 -9.13 4.24
C TYR A 2 -2.81 -7.71 4.83
N VAL A 3 -1.74 -7.24 5.50
CA VAL A 3 -1.76 -5.94 6.21
C VAL A 3 -2.09 -4.78 5.27
N GLN A 4 -1.48 -4.75 4.07
CA GLN A 4 -1.68 -3.67 3.11
C GLN A 4 -3.10 -3.63 2.50
N VAL A 5 -3.70 -4.79 2.25
CA VAL A 5 -5.04 -4.88 1.61
C VAL A 5 -6.13 -4.60 2.64
N SER A 6 -6.01 -5.15 3.84
CA SER A 6 -7.14 -5.17 4.78
C SER A 6 -7.16 -4.03 5.79
N THR A 7 -6.00 -3.47 6.15
CA THR A 7 -5.94 -2.54 7.31
C THR A 7 -5.06 -1.32 7.09
N ARG A 8 -4.03 -1.43 6.25
CA ARG A 8 -2.96 -0.44 6.10
C ARG A 8 -2.60 -0.19 4.63
N PRO A 9 -3.52 0.34 3.82
CA PRO A 9 -3.23 0.66 2.42
C PRO A 9 -2.10 1.68 2.26
N ASP A 10 -1.75 2.42 3.32
CA ASP A 10 -0.63 3.35 3.37
C ASP A 10 0.75 2.67 3.22
N ILE A 11 0.88 1.37 3.47
CA ILE A 11 2.14 0.64 3.27
C ILE A 11 2.26 -0.08 1.92
N THR A 12 1.22 -0.03 1.08
CA THR A 12 1.12 -0.82 -0.16
C THR A 12 2.33 -0.62 -1.07
N PHE A 13 2.70 0.63 -1.34
CA PHE A 13 3.83 0.96 -2.19
C PHE A 13 5.15 0.33 -1.69
N VAL A 14 5.44 0.44 -0.39
CA VAL A 14 6.70 -0.07 0.19
C VAL A 14 6.75 -1.59 0.10
N VAL A 15 5.62 -2.27 0.34
CA VAL A 15 5.54 -3.73 0.26
C VAL A 15 5.67 -4.20 -1.19
N GLU A 16 5.07 -3.50 -2.14
CA GLU A 16 5.17 -3.83 -3.56
C GLU A 16 6.62 -3.71 -4.07
N VAL A 17 7.31 -2.62 -3.74
CA VAL A 17 8.72 -2.43 -4.10
C VAL A 17 9.60 -3.51 -3.48
N LEU A 18 9.41 -3.80 -2.19
CA LEU A 18 10.19 -4.85 -1.51
C LEU A 18 9.91 -6.25 -2.07
N GLY A 19 8.69 -6.51 -2.53
CA GLY A 19 8.31 -7.78 -3.16
C GLY A 19 9.14 -8.12 -4.40
N ARG A 20 9.64 -7.11 -5.13
CA ARG A 20 10.48 -7.30 -6.32
C ARG A 20 11.84 -7.94 -6.00
N TYR A 21 12.34 -7.78 -4.78
CA TYR A 21 13.65 -8.27 -4.34
C TYR A 21 13.56 -9.41 -3.32
N LEU A 22 12.40 -10.09 -3.24
CA LEU A 22 12.17 -11.15 -2.26
C LEU A 22 13.13 -12.34 -2.44
N SER A 23 13.51 -12.65 -3.68
CA SER A 23 14.41 -13.76 -4.03
C SER A 23 15.87 -13.50 -3.64
N ASN A 24 16.31 -12.23 -3.64
CA ASN A 24 17.67 -11.84 -3.27
C ASN A 24 17.70 -10.43 -2.64
N PRO A 25 17.34 -10.32 -1.34
CA PRO A 25 17.27 -9.03 -0.68
C PRO A 25 18.66 -8.52 -0.30
N GLY A 26 19.12 -7.43 -0.94
CA GLY A 26 20.29 -6.68 -0.51
C GLY A 26 20.11 -5.94 0.83
N MET A 27 21.24 -5.47 1.40
CA MET A 27 21.28 -4.74 2.67
C MET A 27 20.39 -3.49 2.70
N GLN A 28 20.25 -2.80 1.57
CA GLN A 28 19.37 -1.62 1.47
C GLN A 28 17.90 -2.01 1.61
N HIS A 29 17.47 -3.10 0.97
CA HIS A 29 16.11 -3.64 1.13
C HIS A 29 15.84 -4.01 2.59
N TRP A 30 16.81 -4.62 3.28
CA TRP A 30 16.68 -4.95 4.70
C TRP A 30 16.48 -3.72 5.61
N LYS A 31 17.13 -2.58 5.29
CA LYS A 31 16.89 -1.33 6.02
C LYS A 31 15.47 -0.82 5.83
N VAL A 32 14.93 -0.90 4.61
CA VAL A 32 13.56 -0.49 4.29
C VAL A 32 12.54 -1.41 4.97
N VAL A 33 12.75 -2.73 4.97
CA VAL A 33 11.93 -3.71 5.72
C VAL A 33 11.87 -3.34 7.20
N LYS A 34 13.04 -3.08 7.83
CA LYS A 34 13.07 -2.68 9.25
C LYS A 34 12.30 -1.38 9.48
N ARG A 35 12.42 -0.39 8.59
CA ARG A 35 11.67 0.86 8.69
C ARG A 35 10.15 0.63 8.59
N ALA A 36 9.69 -0.22 7.67
CA ALA A 36 8.29 -0.60 7.56
C ALA A 36 7.78 -1.28 8.83
N MET A 37 8.57 -2.20 9.42
CA MET A 37 8.22 -2.87 10.68
C MET A 37 8.16 -1.88 11.86
N TYR A 38 9.10 -0.94 11.97
CA TYR A 38 9.05 0.10 13.00
C TYR A 38 7.84 1.01 12.84
N TYR A 39 7.49 1.36 11.60
CA TYR A 39 6.31 2.15 11.30
C TYR A 39 5.04 1.44 11.75
N LEU A 40 4.87 0.16 11.41
CA LEU A 40 3.74 -0.66 11.87
C LEU A 40 3.70 -0.75 13.40
N LYS A 41 4.85 -0.97 14.06
CA LYS A 41 4.94 -1.02 15.52
C LYS A 41 4.50 0.30 16.18
N ARG A 42 4.94 1.44 15.62
CA ARG A 42 4.59 2.78 16.14
C ARG A 42 3.12 3.15 15.89
N THR A 43 2.56 2.69 14.78
CA THR A 43 1.20 3.00 14.35
C THR A 43 0.22 1.85 14.60
N LYS A 44 0.53 0.96 15.56
CA LYS A 44 -0.30 -0.22 15.88
C LYS A 44 -1.75 0.12 16.29
N GLY A 45 -1.98 1.34 16.78
CA GLY A 45 -3.31 1.82 17.18
C GLY A 45 -4.08 2.50 16.04
N TYR A 46 -3.47 2.65 14.86
CA TYR A 46 -4.15 3.26 13.71
C TYR A 46 -5.05 2.21 13.09
N MET A 47 -6.28 2.60 12.76
CA MET A 47 -7.28 1.75 12.14
C MET A 47 -8.01 2.53 11.05
N LEU A 48 -8.58 1.81 10.08
CA LEU A 48 -9.54 2.39 9.16
C LEU A 48 -10.85 2.66 9.91
N THR A 49 -11.34 3.88 9.86
CA THR A 49 -12.62 4.27 10.46
C THR A 49 -13.61 4.56 9.35
N TYR A 50 -14.72 3.82 9.36
CA TYR A 50 -15.86 4.07 8.49
C TYR A 50 -16.91 4.84 9.28
N HIS A 51 -17.46 5.88 8.66
CA HIS A 51 -18.58 6.60 9.24
C HIS A 51 -19.89 6.15 8.60
N LYS A 52 -20.98 6.18 9.36
CA LYS A 52 -22.30 5.94 8.77
C LYS A 52 -22.61 7.08 7.80
N PHE A 53 -22.95 6.72 6.57
CA PHE A 53 -23.41 7.63 5.53
C PHE A 53 -24.79 7.20 5.05
N ASP A 54 -25.65 8.20 4.77
CA ASP A 54 -27.02 7.94 4.29
C ASP A 54 -27.03 7.40 2.85
N SER A 55 -26.03 7.77 2.04
CA SER A 55 -25.74 7.16 0.74
C SER A 55 -24.39 6.43 0.76
N LEU A 56 -24.41 5.15 0.39
CA LEU A 56 -23.20 4.33 0.30
C LEU A 56 -22.57 4.53 -1.08
N GLU A 57 -21.82 5.62 -1.24
CA GLU A 57 -21.12 5.92 -2.49
C GLU A 57 -19.73 5.28 -2.50
N ILE A 58 -19.39 4.64 -3.62
CA ILE A 58 -18.06 4.11 -3.89
C ILE A 58 -17.36 5.06 -4.86
N ILE A 59 -16.31 5.71 -4.40
CA ILE A 59 -15.46 6.56 -5.26
C ILE A 59 -14.24 5.73 -5.65
N ARG A 60 -13.89 5.72 -6.94
CA ARG A 60 -12.71 5.02 -7.46
C ARG A 60 -11.70 6.02 -7.99
N TYR A 61 -10.46 5.77 -7.64
CA TYR A 61 -9.28 6.37 -8.26
C TYR A 61 -8.47 5.27 -8.92
N SER A 62 -7.95 5.57 -10.11
CA SER A 62 -7.03 4.69 -10.82
C SER A 62 -5.87 5.54 -11.31
N ASP A 63 -4.67 5.02 -11.18
CA ASP A 63 -3.45 5.64 -11.66
C ASP A 63 -2.59 4.59 -12.35
N SER A 64 -1.83 5.02 -13.35
CA SER A 64 -0.87 4.16 -14.02
C SER A 64 0.39 4.92 -14.34
N ASP A 65 1.52 4.29 -14.04
CA ASP A 65 2.85 4.83 -14.25
C ASP A 65 3.62 3.92 -15.22
N PHE A 66 4.03 4.49 -16.37
CA PHE A 66 4.79 3.78 -17.38
C PHE A 66 6.29 3.97 -17.14
N ALA A 67 7.04 2.86 -17.15
CA ALA A 67 8.48 2.85 -16.94
C ALA A 67 8.98 3.46 -15.60
N GLY A 68 8.08 3.68 -14.61
CA GLY A 68 8.44 4.14 -13.27
C GLY A 68 9.34 3.17 -12.50
N CYS A 69 9.29 1.86 -12.84
CA CYS A 69 10.29 0.91 -12.38
C CYS A 69 11.55 1.02 -13.24
N GLN A 70 12.62 1.67 -12.73
CA GLN A 70 13.87 1.80 -13.48
C GLN A 70 14.50 0.45 -13.86
N ASP A 71 14.31 -0.57 -13.02
CA ASP A 71 14.91 -1.89 -13.22
C ASP A 71 14.20 -2.70 -14.32
N SER A 72 12.87 -2.81 -14.27
CA SER A 72 12.12 -3.64 -15.23
C SER A 72 11.49 -2.84 -16.37
N LYS A 73 11.34 -1.52 -16.22
CA LYS A 73 10.56 -0.62 -17.10
C LYS A 73 9.10 -1.06 -17.30
N HIS A 74 8.60 -1.97 -16.47
CA HIS A 74 7.22 -2.42 -16.54
C HIS A 74 6.29 -1.30 -16.06
N SER A 75 5.12 -1.21 -16.71
CA SER A 75 4.03 -0.36 -16.23
C SER A 75 3.56 -0.85 -14.86
N THR A 76 3.34 0.10 -13.95
CA THR A 76 2.71 -0.15 -12.66
C THR A 76 1.33 0.51 -12.69
N SER A 77 0.28 -0.24 -12.38
CA SER A 77 -1.08 0.30 -12.30
C SER A 77 -1.60 0.13 -10.87
N GLY A 78 -2.14 1.20 -10.31
CA GLY A 78 -2.73 1.23 -8.98
C GLY A 78 -4.20 1.63 -9.04
N TYR A 79 -5.00 1.09 -8.14
CA TYR A 79 -6.37 1.52 -7.92
C TYR A 79 -6.66 1.65 -6.44
N ILE A 80 -7.48 2.62 -6.10
CA ILE A 80 -7.93 2.86 -4.74
C ILE A 80 -9.43 3.13 -4.78
N PHE A 81 -10.16 2.49 -3.89
CA PHE A 81 -11.58 2.74 -3.69
C PHE A 81 -11.77 3.43 -2.34
N MET A 82 -12.72 4.35 -2.28
CA MET A 82 -13.16 5.00 -1.05
C MET A 82 -14.61 4.60 -0.82
N LEU A 83 -14.87 4.03 0.35
CA LEU A 83 -16.20 3.68 0.82
C LEU A 83 -16.40 4.33 2.19
N ALA A 84 -17.48 5.11 2.35
CA ALA A 84 -17.82 5.73 3.63
C ALA A 84 -16.63 6.50 4.29
N ARG A 85 -15.86 7.21 3.45
CA ARG A 85 -14.60 7.93 3.78
C ARG A 85 -13.42 7.05 4.23
N GLY A 86 -13.57 5.73 4.24
CA GLY A 86 -12.48 4.78 4.45
C GLY A 86 -11.93 4.26 3.12
N THR A 87 -10.62 4.04 3.06
CA THR A 87 -9.95 3.46 1.88
C THR A 87 -10.10 1.94 1.87
N ILE A 88 -10.44 1.37 0.72
CA ILE A 88 -10.40 -0.07 0.43
C ILE A 88 -9.64 -0.30 -0.89
N SER A 89 -8.87 -1.39 -0.97
CA SER A 89 -8.08 -1.78 -2.14
C SER A 89 -8.22 -3.26 -2.41
#